data_AF-A0A7D9JBD7-F1
#
_entry.id   AF-A0A7D9JBD7-F1
#
_cell.length_a   1.000
_cell.length_b   1.000
_cell.length_c   1.000
_cell.angle_alpha   90.00
_cell.angle_beta   90.00
_cell.angle_gamma   90.00
#
_symmetry.space_group_name_H-M   'P 1'
#
loop_
_entity.id
_entity.type
_entity.pdbx_description
1 polymer ?
#
loop_
_entity_poly.entity_id
_entity_poly.type
_entity_poly.pdbx_seq_one_letter_code
_entity_poly.pdbx_strand_id
1 'polypeptide(L)'
;KINDLRKSQDIFNSTELKVVSKEKKSKDEIQRLKREQNKRHIEQAVKERQKANEFHDKEMNQLMESHDKLVEQLEDVKQKSVEELVQLFEKRCRHIRNGDLEILYATLYAEELEESKKYEEVYKEGVQEVASLRKDHEMRMNVLKLEQREEVIALIEKQLKEQHALAKESIQPEFDELRVVMELTKTKQSKKLAEVHERKINDLRKSQDIFNSTELKVVSKEKKSKDEIQRLKREQNKRHIEQAVKERQKANEFHDKEMKQLMESHDKLVEQLEDVKQKSVEELVQLFEKRCRHIRNGDLEILYATLYAEELEESKL
;
A
#
# COMPACT_ATOMS: atom_id res chain seq x y z
N LYS A 1 27.82 -44.84 59.32
CA LYS A 1 26.95 -43.69 59.69
C LYS A 1 27.35 -42.37 59.03
N ILE A 2 28.52 -41.77 59.30
CA ILE A 2 28.91 -40.49 58.67
C ILE A 2 29.14 -40.63 57.15
N ASN A 3 29.78 -41.72 56.72
CA ASN A 3 29.97 -42.00 55.28
C ASN A 3 28.66 -42.30 54.54
N ASP A 4 27.66 -42.87 55.22
CA ASP A 4 26.36 -43.17 54.63
C ASP A 4 25.52 -41.89 54.49
N LEU A 5 25.63 -40.96 55.45
CA LEU A 5 25.03 -39.62 55.36
C LEU A 5 25.64 -38.79 54.21
N ARG A 6 26.96 -38.84 54.01
CA ARG A 6 27.62 -38.18 52.87
C ARG A 6 27.15 -38.75 51.52
N LYS A 7 27.08 -40.09 51.38
CA LYS A 7 26.55 -40.72 50.17
C LYS A 7 25.09 -40.35 49.88
N SER A 8 24.22 -40.31 50.90
CA SER A 8 22.83 -39.86 50.73
C SER A 8 22.74 -38.40 50.31
N GLN A 9 23.63 -37.54 50.81
CA GLN A 9 23.63 -36.12 50.48
C GLN A 9 24.18 -35.85 49.07
N ASP A 10 25.17 -36.61 48.62
CA ASP A 10 25.67 -36.56 47.24
C ASP A 10 24.63 -37.06 46.24
N ILE A 11 23.86 -38.10 46.59
CA ILE A 11 22.74 -38.60 45.77
C ILE A 11 21.62 -37.55 45.70
N PHE A 12 21.27 -36.92 46.83
CA PHE A 12 20.25 -35.87 46.87
C PHE A 12 20.63 -34.65 46.01
N ASN A 13 21.85 -34.14 46.17
CA ASN A 13 22.37 -33.02 45.37
C ASN A 13 22.45 -33.34 43.87
N SER A 14 22.84 -34.57 43.51
CA SER A 14 22.85 -35.08 42.13
C SER A 14 21.43 -35.12 41.53
N THR A 15 20.43 -35.45 42.35
CA THR A 15 19.03 -35.54 41.92
C THR A 15 18.42 -34.15 41.73
N GLU A 16 18.65 -33.21 42.66
CA GLU A 16 18.24 -31.80 42.52
C GLU A 16 18.87 -31.13 41.29
N LEU A 17 20.16 -31.33 41.05
CA LEU A 17 20.85 -30.81 39.85
C LEU A 17 20.24 -31.35 38.55
N LYS A 18 19.82 -32.62 38.53
CA LYS A 18 19.12 -33.22 37.38
C LYS A 18 17.72 -32.63 37.18
N VAL A 19 17.00 -32.30 38.25
CA VAL A 19 15.66 -31.68 38.18
C VAL A 19 15.76 -30.23 37.68
N VAL A 20 16.67 -29.43 38.24
CA VAL A 20 16.90 -28.03 37.79
C VAL A 20 17.39 -27.98 36.34
N SER A 21 18.24 -28.93 35.93
CA SER A 21 18.67 -29.09 34.53
C SER A 21 17.51 -29.40 33.58
N LYS A 22 16.58 -30.27 33.99
CA LYS A 22 15.37 -30.59 33.21
C LYS A 22 14.40 -29.40 33.12
N GLU A 23 14.19 -28.66 34.21
CA GLU A 23 13.33 -27.46 34.20
C GLU A 23 13.89 -26.33 33.34
N LYS A 24 15.22 -26.14 33.35
CA LYS A 24 15.86 -25.12 32.52
C LYS A 24 15.76 -25.46 31.03
N LYS A 25 15.98 -26.73 30.66
CA LYS A 25 15.75 -27.23 29.30
C LYS A 25 14.30 -27.05 28.86
N SER A 26 13.34 -27.32 29.74
CA SER A 26 11.91 -27.10 29.48
C SER A 26 11.57 -25.63 29.23
N LYS A 27 12.11 -24.69 30.02
CA LYS A 27 11.88 -23.26 29.81
C LYS A 27 12.48 -22.73 28.51
N ASP A 28 13.70 -23.16 28.18
CA ASP A 28 14.37 -22.78 26.93
C ASP A 28 13.60 -23.33 25.71
N GLU A 29 13.06 -24.55 25.83
CA GLU A 29 12.22 -25.19 24.81
C GLU A 29 10.88 -24.46 24.64
N ILE A 30 10.20 -24.08 25.72
CA ILE A 30 8.99 -23.25 25.68
C ILE A 30 9.27 -21.90 25.02
N GLN A 31 10.39 -21.25 25.35
CA GLN A 31 10.75 -19.96 24.77
C GLN A 31 11.10 -20.08 23.27
N ARG A 32 11.74 -21.18 22.86
CA ARG A 32 11.97 -21.52 21.46
C ARG A 32 10.64 -21.72 20.72
N LEU A 33 9.71 -22.49 21.27
CA LEU A 33 8.39 -22.72 20.69
C LEU A 33 7.59 -21.43 20.54
N LYS A 34 7.61 -20.53 21.54
CA LYS A 34 6.97 -19.20 21.44
C LYS A 34 7.57 -18.33 20.34
N ARG A 35 8.90 -18.36 20.15
CA ARG A 35 9.56 -17.63 19.06
C ARG A 35 9.18 -18.19 17.69
N GLU A 36 9.12 -19.51 17.60
CA GLU A 36 8.74 -20.22 16.37
C GLU A 36 7.28 -19.95 16.00
N GLN A 37 6.37 -20.00 16.97
CA GLN A 37 4.96 -19.63 16.77
C GLN A 37 4.80 -18.18 16.30
N ASN A 38 5.51 -17.24 16.94
CA ASN A 38 5.51 -15.84 16.50
C ASN A 38 6.07 -15.65 15.08
N LYS A 39 7.13 -16.40 14.72
CA LYS A 39 7.68 -16.38 13.36
C LYS A 39 6.64 -16.84 12.35
N ARG A 40 5.94 -17.94 12.64
CA ARG A 40 4.84 -18.46 11.80
C ARG A 40 3.70 -17.45 11.64
N HIS A 41 3.31 -16.74 12.71
CA HIS A 41 2.28 -15.70 12.60
C HIS A 41 2.72 -14.52 11.71
N ILE A 42 3.97 -14.07 11.81
CA ILE A 42 4.50 -13.00 10.94
C ILE A 42 4.57 -13.48 9.49
N GLU A 43 5.10 -14.68 9.25
CA GLU A 43 5.17 -15.27 7.91
C GLU A 43 3.76 -15.45 7.29
N GLN A 44 2.78 -15.83 8.10
CA GLN A 44 1.39 -15.94 7.67
C GLN A 44 0.80 -14.57 7.31
N ALA A 45 0.99 -13.55 8.14
CA ALA A 45 0.50 -12.19 7.85
C ALA A 45 1.14 -11.60 6.57
N VAL A 46 2.44 -11.79 6.36
CA VAL A 46 3.12 -11.37 5.12
C VAL A 46 2.56 -12.11 3.90
N LYS A 47 2.27 -13.41 4.04
CA LYS A 47 1.69 -14.21 2.96
C LYS A 47 0.23 -13.83 2.66
N GLU A 48 -0.54 -13.47 3.68
CA GLU A 48 -1.91 -12.96 3.52
C GLU A 48 -1.91 -11.62 2.80
N ARG A 49 -1.01 -10.69 3.19
CA ARG A 49 -0.81 -9.43 2.47
C ARG A 49 -0.43 -9.63 1.01
N GLN A 50 0.52 -10.53 0.74
CA GLN A 50 0.94 -10.80 -0.64
C GLN A 50 -0.21 -11.35 -1.49
N LYS A 51 -1.09 -12.19 -0.92
CA LYS A 51 -2.30 -12.67 -1.60
C LYS A 51 -3.33 -11.56 -1.82
N ALA A 52 -3.49 -10.64 -0.88
CA ALA A 52 -4.38 -9.49 -1.03
C ALA A 52 -3.90 -8.60 -2.18
N ASN A 53 -2.60 -8.32 -2.25
CA ASN A 53 -1.99 -7.59 -3.37
C ASN A 53 -2.22 -8.31 -4.71
N GLU A 54 -1.90 -9.61 -4.79
CA GLU A 54 -2.14 -10.42 -5.99
C GLU A 54 -3.62 -10.47 -6.40
N PHE A 55 -4.54 -10.35 -5.44
CA PHE A 55 -5.98 -10.30 -5.69
C PHE A 55 -6.39 -8.95 -6.27
N HIS A 56 -5.94 -7.84 -5.67
CA HIS A 56 -6.20 -6.50 -6.19
C HIS A 56 -5.58 -6.27 -7.57
N ASP A 57 -4.37 -6.78 -7.82
CA ASP A 57 -3.72 -6.73 -9.13
C ASP A 57 -4.57 -7.47 -10.18
N LYS A 58 -5.15 -8.62 -9.83
CA LYS A 58 -6.06 -9.37 -10.71
C LYS A 58 -7.35 -8.62 -10.98
N GLU A 59 -7.97 -8.01 -9.98
CA GLU A 59 -9.16 -7.19 -10.16
C GLU A 59 -8.89 -5.98 -11.06
N MET A 60 -7.74 -5.31 -10.85
CA MET A 60 -7.30 -4.20 -11.70
C MET A 60 -7.08 -4.66 -13.15
N ASN A 61 -6.39 -5.78 -13.37
CA ASN A 61 -6.16 -6.32 -14.71
C ASN A 61 -7.48 -6.69 -15.41
N GLN A 62 -8.43 -7.30 -14.69
CA GLN A 62 -9.76 -7.60 -15.25
C GLN A 62 -10.54 -6.34 -15.61
N LEU A 63 -10.44 -5.29 -14.80
CA LEU A 63 -11.04 -4.00 -15.10
C LEU A 63 -10.42 -3.38 -16.36
N MET A 64 -9.08 -3.41 -16.48
CA MET A 64 -8.35 -2.94 -17.66
C MET A 64 -8.76 -3.70 -18.93
N GLU A 65 -8.82 -5.04 -18.89
CA GLU A 65 -9.29 -5.84 -20.03
C GLU A 65 -10.74 -5.51 -20.42
N SER A 66 -11.59 -5.17 -19.45
CA SER A 66 -12.95 -4.72 -19.73
C SER A 66 -12.98 -3.32 -20.35
N HIS A 67 -12.07 -2.43 -19.94
CA HIS A 67 -11.92 -1.10 -20.48
C HIS A 67 -11.43 -1.14 -21.94
N ASP A 68 -10.45 -1.98 -22.25
CA ASP A 68 -9.93 -2.17 -23.61
C ASP A 68 -11.01 -2.65 -24.57
N LYS A 69 -11.85 -3.60 -24.15
CA LYS A 69 -13.00 -4.08 -24.95
C LYS A 69 -14.02 -2.99 -25.25
N LEU A 70 -14.25 -2.06 -24.32
CA LEU A 70 -15.15 -0.93 -24.53
C LEU A 70 -14.56 0.10 -25.50
N VAL A 71 -13.24 0.29 -25.46
CA VAL A 71 -12.52 1.15 -26.43
C VAL A 71 -12.63 0.55 -27.83
N GLU A 72 -12.35 -0.74 -28.00
CA GLU A 72 -12.46 -1.44 -29.29
C GLU A 72 -13.90 -1.33 -29.86
N GLN A 73 -14.92 -1.51 -29.03
CA GLN A 73 -16.33 -1.34 -29.43
C GLN A 73 -16.64 0.09 -29.87
N LEU A 74 -16.10 1.10 -29.19
CA LEU A 74 -16.32 2.50 -29.55
C LEU A 74 -15.61 2.85 -30.86
N GLU A 75 -14.39 2.37 -31.07
CA GLU A 75 -13.64 2.55 -32.32
C GLU A 75 -14.39 1.95 -33.51
N ASP A 76 -14.95 0.75 -33.36
CA ASP A 76 -15.78 0.10 -34.38
C ASP A 76 -17.02 0.94 -34.75
N VAL A 77 -17.70 1.51 -33.75
CA VAL A 77 -18.88 2.38 -33.98
C VAL A 77 -18.47 3.67 -34.68
N LYS A 78 -17.36 4.28 -34.26
CA LYS A 78 -16.82 5.50 -34.90
C LYS A 78 -16.47 5.25 -36.35
N GLN A 79 -15.77 4.16 -36.65
CA GLN A 79 -15.39 3.79 -38.01
C GLN A 79 -16.62 3.59 -38.91
N LYS A 80 -17.64 2.85 -38.44
CA LYS A 80 -18.90 2.65 -39.18
C LYS A 80 -19.63 3.97 -39.47
N SER A 81 -19.72 4.88 -38.50
CA SER A 81 -20.40 6.16 -38.69
C SER A 81 -19.70 7.06 -39.73
N VAL A 82 -18.36 7.03 -39.78
CA VAL A 82 -17.59 7.76 -40.80
C VAL A 82 -17.80 7.14 -42.18
N GLU A 83 -17.75 5.81 -42.29
CA GLU A 83 -18.00 5.10 -43.54
C GLU A 83 -19.39 5.38 -44.11
N GLU A 84 -20.43 5.36 -43.26
CA GLU A 84 -21.80 5.70 -43.67
C GLU A 84 -21.91 7.12 -44.22
N LEU A 85 -21.27 8.09 -43.56
CA LEU A 85 -21.32 9.50 -43.97
C LEU A 85 -20.56 9.73 -45.29
N VAL A 86 -19.42 9.06 -45.48
CA VAL A 86 -18.68 9.05 -46.75
C VAL A 86 -19.52 8.43 -47.86
N GLN A 87 -20.14 7.26 -47.63
CA GLN A 87 -21.00 6.60 -48.62
C GLN A 87 -22.19 7.47 -49.05
N LEU A 88 -22.84 8.15 -48.10
CA LEU A 88 -23.93 9.08 -48.38
C LEU A 88 -23.46 10.26 -49.25
N PHE A 89 -22.30 10.84 -48.94
CA PHE A 89 -21.71 11.92 -49.73
C PHE A 89 -21.37 11.47 -51.15
N GLU A 90 -20.72 10.32 -51.30
CA GLU A 90 -20.39 9.74 -52.61
C GLU A 90 -21.63 9.41 -53.43
N LYS A 91 -22.69 8.88 -52.79
CA LYS A 91 -23.97 8.62 -53.44
C LYS A 91 -24.58 9.91 -53.99
N ARG A 92 -24.58 11.00 -53.21
CA ARG A 92 -25.12 12.29 -53.66
C ARG A 92 -24.29 12.92 -54.78
N CYS A 93 -22.96 12.88 -54.67
CA CYS A 93 -22.05 13.31 -55.75
C CYS A 93 -22.19 12.51 -57.04
N ARG A 94 -22.56 11.22 -56.96
CA ARG A 94 -22.90 10.40 -58.14
C ARG A 94 -24.23 10.81 -58.77
N HIS A 95 -25.24 11.12 -57.97
CA HIS A 95 -26.55 11.55 -58.50
C HIS A 95 -26.43 12.86 -59.27
N ILE A 96 -25.70 13.85 -58.75
CA ILE A 96 -25.47 15.13 -59.44
C ILE A 96 -24.70 14.91 -60.74
N ARG A 97 -23.57 14.20 -60.70
CA ARG A 97 -22.79 13.87 -61.91
C ARG A 97 -23.61 13.16 -62.97
N ASN A 98 -24.45 12.20 -62.57
CA ASN A 98 -25.28 11.44 -63.50
C ASN A 98 -26.45 12.27 -64.05
N GLY A 99 -27.07 13.15 -63.23
CA GLY A 99 -28.10 14.08 -63.68
C GLY A 99 -27.55 15.12 -64.66
N ASP A 100 -26.36 15.66 -64.39
CA ASP A 100 -25.65 16.56 -65.30
C ASP A 100 -25.30 15.87 -66.63
N LEU A 101 -24.95 14.58 -66.58
CA LEU A 101 -24.72 13.74 -67.77
C LEU A 101 -26.00 13.52 -68.59
N GLU A 102 -27.15 13.26 -67.96
CA GLU A 102 -28.42 13.14 -68.67
C GLU A 102 -28.84 14.46 -69.34
N ILE A 103 -28.63 15.60 -68.68
CA ILE A 103 -28.88 16.93 -69.27
C ILE A 103 -27.89 17.22 -70.40
N LEU A 104 -26.62 16.82 -70.27
CA LEU A 104 -25.60 16.93 -71.31
C LEU A 104 -25.97 16.10 -72.54
N TYR A 105 -26.45 14.86 -72.34
CA TYR A 105 -26.92 14.03 -73.43
C TYR A 105 -28.18 14.64 -74.08
N ALA A 106 -29.14 15.15 -73.30
CA ALA A 106 -30.34 15.77 -73.84
C ALA A 106 -30.05 17.06 -74.65
N THR A 107 -29.10 17.89 -74.20
CA THR A 107 -28.72 19.15 -74.87
C THR A 107 -27.81 18.92 -76.09
N LEU A 108 -26.95 17.88 -76.10
CA LEU A 108 -26.15 17.53 -77.29
C LEU A 108 -26.99 17.03 -78.47
N TYR A 109 -28.20 16.50 -78.22
CA TYR A 109 -29.13 16.06 -79.24
C TYR A 109 -30.16 17.13 -79.67
N ALA A 110 -30.17 18.31 -79.02
CA ALA A 110 -31.02 19.45 -79.39
C ALA A 110 -30.14 20.55 -80.03
N GLU A 111 -30.44 20.92 -81.27
CA GLU A 111 -29.64 21.89 -82.03
C GLU A 111 -29.83 23.36 -81.57
N GLU A 112 -28.73 24.12 -81.68
CA GLU A 112 -28.60 25.58 -81.80
C GLU A 112 -28.37 26.50 -80.57
N LEU A 113 -27.59 27.56 -80.86
CA LEU A 113 -26.75 28.39 -79.99
C LEU A 113 -27.43 29.16 -78.83
N GLU A 114 -28.76 29.16 -78.67
CA GLU A 114 -29.41 29.74 -77.49
C GLU A 114 -29.32 28.83 -76.25
N GLU A 115 -29.11 27.51 -76.44
CA GLU A 115 -28.98 26.55 -75.33
C GLU A 115 -27.59 26.50 -74.71
N SER A 116 -26.56 27.05 -75.37
CA SER A 116 -25.19 27.11 -74.84
C SER A 116 -25.09 27.96 -73.56
N LYS A 117 -25.85 29.06 -73.48
CA LYS A 117 -25.94 29.89 -72.26
C LYS A 117 -26.69 29.17 -71.14
N LYS A 118 -27.75 28.42 -71.47
CA LYS A 118 -28.48 27.59 -70.50
C LYS A 118 -27.60 26.46 -69.96
N TYR A 119 -26.78 25.83 -70.80
CA TYR A 119 -25.80 24.84 -70.37
C TYR A 119 -24.76 25.43 -69.41
N GLU A 120 -24.22 26.61 -69.74
CA GLU A 120 -23.25 27.29 -68.88
C GLU A 120 -23.86 27.66 -67.52
N GLU A 121 -25.15 28.04 -67.48
CA GLU A 121 -25.91 28.27 -66.24
C GLU A 121 -26.10 26.98 -65.45
N VAL A 122 -26.59 25.89 -66.07
CA VAL A 122 -26.78 24.58 -65.41
C VAL A 122 -25.45 24.01 -64.88
N TYR A 123 -24.37 24.12 -65.65
CA TYR A 123 -23.04 23.69 -65.21
C TYR A 123 -22.53 24.54 -64.03
N LYS A 124 -22.73 25.87 -64.07
CA LYS A 124 -22.38 26.74 -62.94
C LYS A 124 -23.21 26.41 -61.70
N GLU A 125 -24.50 26.13 -61.86
CA GLU A 125 -25.38 25.68 -60.78
C GLU A 125 -24.91 24.34 -60.20
N GLY A 126 -24.60 23.34 -61.03
CA GLY A 126 -24.07 22.04 -60.59
C GLY A 126 -22.73 22.16 -59.85
N VAL A 127 -21.80 22.99 -60.35
CA VAL A 127 -20.52 23.27 -59.67
C VAL A 127 -20.75 23.98 -58.33
N GLN A 128 -21.68 24.93 -58.26
CA GLN A 128 -22.05 25.61 -57.02
C GLN A 128 -22.73 24.65 -56.04
N GLU A 129 -23.60 23.76 -56.50
CA GLU A 129 -24.24 22.73 -55.68
C GLU A 129 -23.19 21.78 -55.09
N VAL A 130 -22.26 21.26 -55.91
CA VAL A 130 -21.17 20.41 -55.43
C VAL A 130 -20.29 21.15 -54.41
N ALA A 131 -19.97 22.43 -54.64
CA ALA A 131 -19.22 23.24 -53.69
C ALA A 131 -19.97 23.41 -52.36
N SER A 132 -21.29 23.64 -52.41
CA SER A 132 -22.15 23.76 -51.23
C SER A 132 -22.23 22.44 -50.45
N LEU A 133 -22.32 21.30 -51.15
CA LEU A 133 -22.34 19.97 -50.55
C LEU A 133 -21.01 19.60 -49.92
N ARG A 134 -19.89 20.01 -50.53
CA ARG A 134 -18.58 19.82 -49.92
C ARG A 134 -18.47 20.57 -48.59
N LYS A 135 -18.96 21.81 -48.55
CA LYS A 135 -18.99 22.62 -47.33
C LYS A 135 -19.93 22.04 -46.26
N ASP A 136 -21.11 21.56 -46.64
CA ASP A 136 -22.04 20.89 -45.71
C ASP A 136 -21.44 19.57 -45.17
N HIS A 137 -20.83 18.77 -46.04
CA HIS A 137 -20.14 17.54 -45.64
C HIS A 137 -18.98 17.83 -44.68
N GLU A 138 -18.15 18.84 -44.97
CA GLU A 138 -17.06 19.27 -44.08
C GLU A 138 -17.59 19.73 -42.71
N MET A 139 -18.68 20.50 -42.70
CA MET A 139 -19.34 20.92 -41.46
C MET A 139 -19.85 19.73 -40.65
N ARG A 140 -20.55 18.78 -41.29
CA ARG A 140 -21.05 17.56 -40.62
C ARG A 140 -19.91 16.67 -40.12
N MET A 141 -18.84 16.53 -40.89
CA MET A 141 -17.64 15.81 -40.47
C MET A 141 -16.99 16.45 -39.24
N ASN A 142 -16.94 17.78 -39.18
CA ASN A 142 -16.40 18.47 -38.01
C ASN A 142 -17.29 18.30 -36.77
N VAL A 143 -18.62 18.35 -36.92
CA VAL A 143 -19.56 18.05 -35.82
C VAL A 143 -19.38 16.63 -35.32
N LEU A 144 -19.36 15.64 -36.22
CA LEU A 144 -19.18 14.23 -35.86
C LEU A 144 -17.84 14.01 -35.14
N LYS A 145 -16.75 14.62 -35.62
CA LYS A 145 -15.44 14.55 -34.95
C LYS A 145 -15.49 15.10 -33.52
N LEU A 146 -16.20 16.19 -33.29
CA LEU A 146 -16.36 16.78 -31.95
C LEU A 146 -17.21 15.89 -31.04
N GLU A 147 -18.33 15.35 -31.53
CA GLU A 147 -19.18 14.42 -30.78
C GLU A 147 -18.39 13.17 -30.37
N GLN A 148 -17.69 12.55 -31.32
CA GLN A 148 -16.82 11.40 -31.08
C GLN A 148 -15.67 11.71 -30.12
N ARG A 149 -15.14 12.94 -30.12
CA ARG A 149 -14.12 13.41 -29.18
C ARG A 149 -14.68 13.43 -27.76
N GLU A 150 -15.86 14.02 -27.58
CA GLU A 150 -16.52 14.10 -26.27
C GLU A 150 -16.94 12.73 -25.74
N GLU A 151 -17.40 11.82 -26.59
CA GLU A 151 -17.71 10.44 -26.20
C GLU A 151 -16.48 9.69 -25.67
N VAL A 152 -15.34 9.83 -26.36
CA VAL A 152 -14.07 9.24 -25.91
C VAL A 152 -13.63 9.85 -24.57
N ILE A 153 -13.69 11.17 -24.41
CA ILE A 153 -13.37 11.84 -23.14
C ILE A 153 -14.26 11.31 -22.02
N ALA A 154 -15.57 11.25 -22.23
CA ALA A 154 -16.53 10.76 -21.23
C ALA A 154 -16.26 9.30 -20.84
N LEU A 155 -15.90 8.44 -21.80
CA LEU A 155 -15.52 7.05 -21.52
C LEU A 155 -14.26 6.98 -20.65
N ILE A 156 -13.19 7.67 -21.05
CA ILE A 156 -11.92 7.65 -20.30
C ILE A 156 -12.12 8.23 -18.89
N GLU A 157 -12.90 9.30 -18.73
CA GLU A 157 -13.21 9.86 -17.40
C GLU A 157 -13.95 8.86 -16.50
N LYS A 158 -14.88 8.10 -17.07
CA LYS A 158 -15.58 7.04 -16.35
C LYS A 158 -14.60 5.94 -15.93
N GLN A 159 -13.73 5.49 -16.83
CA GLN A 159 -12.72 4.47 -16.57
C GLN A 159 -11.74 4.91 -15.46
N LEU A 160 -11.22 6.14 -15.54
CA LEU A 160 -10.35 6.70 -14.51
C LEU A 160 -11.04 6.80 -13.15
N LYS A 161 -12.34 7.12 -13.13
CA LYS A 161 -13.13 7.19 -11.89
C LYS A 161 -13.30 5.81 -11.25
N GLU A 162 -13.52 4.77 -12.04
CA GLU A 162 -13.60 3.38 -11.59
C GLU A 162 -12.24 2.92 -11.02
N GLN A 163 -11.14 3.17 -11.74
CA GLN A 163 -9.78 2.86 -11.28
C GLN A 163 -9.44 3.59 -9.97
N HIS A 164 -9.76 4.89 -9.87
CA HIS A 164 -9.55 5.68 -8.66
C HIS A 164 -10.37 5.14 -7.48
N ALA A 165 -11.63 4.75 -7.70
CA ALA A 165 -12.46 4.15 -6.65
C ALA A 165 -11.85 2.84 -6.13
N LEU A 166 -11.43 1.95 -7.04
CA LEU A 166 -10.82 0.67 -6.68
C LEU A 166 -9.50 0.87 -5.92
N ALA A 167 -8.63 1.76 -6.41
CA ALA A 167 -7.37 2.10 -5.73
C ALA A 167 -7.59 2.75 -4.35
N LYS A 168 -8.67 3.51 -4.18
CA LYS A 168 -9.02 4.09 -2.88
C LYS A 168 -9.53 3.03 -1.90
N GLU A 169 -10.27 2.03 -2.40
CA GLU A 169 -10.77 0.92 -1.58
C GLU A 169 -9.65 -0.01 -1.11
N SER A 170 -8.57 -0.17 -1.88
CA SER A 170 -7.42 -1.03 -1.47
C SER A 170 -6.54 -0.41 -0.38
N ILE A 171 -6.50 0.92 -0.25
CA ILE A 171 -5.68 1.61 0.76
C ILE A 171 -6.10 1.21 2.19
N GLN A 172 -7.40 1.21 2.49
CA GLN A 172 -7.86 1.00 3.88
C GLN A 172 -7.44 -0.37 4.47
N PRO A 173 -7.65 -1.50 3.77
CA PRO A 173 -7.18 -2.82 4.21
C PRO A 173 -5.68 -2.87 4.51
N GLU A 174 -4.83 -2.28 3.66
CA GLU A 174 -3.38 -2.30 3.85
C GLU A 174 -2.95 -1.62 5.16
N PHE A 175 -3.57 -0.47 5.47
CA PHE A 175 -3.29 0.25 6.71
C PHE A 175 -3.84 -0.48 7.95
N ASP A 176 -4.97 -1.17 7.84
CA ASP A 176 -5.50 -1.97 8.94
C ASP A 176 -4.60 -3.18 9.26
N GLU A 177 -4.04 -3.85 8.26
CA GLU A 177 -3.03 -4.90 8.46
C GLU A 177 -1.77 -4.36 9.14
N LEU A 178 -1.27 -3.20 8.70
CA LEU A 178 -0.11 -2.55 9.32
C LEU A 178 -0.35 -2.21 10.79
N ARG A 179 -1.55 -1.71 11.15
CA ARG A 179 -1.92 -1.46 12.56
C ARG A 179 -1.85 -2.74 13.40
N VAL A 180 -2.33 -3.87 12.88
CA VAL A 180 -2.27 -5.17 13.58
C VAL A 180 -0.81 -5.58 13.84
N VAL A 181 0.04 -5.48 12.82
CA VAL A 181 1.48 -5.81 12.94
C VAL A 181 2.19 -4.91 13.96
N MET A 182 1.84 -3.62 13.98
CA MET A 182 2.38 -2.65 14.93
C MET A 182 1.99 -3.00 16.37
N GLU A 183 0.72 -3.29 16.64
CA GLU A 183 0.25 -3.64 17.98
C GLU A 183 0.90 -4.94 18.50
N LEU A 184 1.03 -5.95 17.64
CA LEU A 184 1.76 -7.17 17.96
C LEU A 184 3.23 -6.88 18.31
N THR A 185 3.87 -5.97 17.57
CA THR A 185 5.25 -5.55 17.81
C THR A 185 5.40 -4.78 19.12
N LYS A 186 4.49 -3.84 19.41
CA LYS A 186 4.40 -3.09 20.67
C LYS A 186 4.30 -4.04 21.86
N THR A 187 3.33 -4.96 21.81
CA THR A 187 3.12 -5.97 22.86
C THR A 187 4.37 -6.84 23.06
N LYS A 188 5.02 -7.26 21.97
CA LYS A 188 6.23 -8.09 22.04
C LYS A 188 7.43 -7.35 22.64
N GLN A 189 7.64 -6.10 22.26
CA GLN A 189 8.72 -5.27 22.77
C GLN A 189 8.51 -4.93 24.24
N SER A 190 7.29 -4.58 24.65
CA SER A 190 6.94 -4.33 26.05
C SER A 190 7.18 -5.56 26.93
N LYS A 191 6.72 -6.74 26.50
CA LYS A 191 6.98 -8.01 27.20
C LYS A 191 8.48 -8.29 27.32
N LYS A 192 9.25 -8.12 26.25
CA LYS A 192 10.70 -8.32 26.27
C LYS A 192 11.40 -7.35 27.23
N LEU A 193 10.97 -6.09 27.26
CA LEU A 193 11.51 -5.11 28.18
C LEU A 193 11.23 -5.54 29.63
N ALA A 194 9.97 -5.88 29.96
CA ALA A 194 9.60 -6.38 31.28
C ALA A 194 10.43 -7.61 31.71
N GLU A 195 10.62 -8.60 30.82
CA GLU A 195 11.47 -9.78 31.09
C GLU A 195 12.92 -9.39 31.39
N VAL A 196 13.49 -8.40 30.69
CA VAL A 196 14.86 -7.90 30.94
C VAL A 196 14.95 -7.23 32.30
N HIS A 197 13.95 -6.44 32.70
CA HIS A 197 13.93 -5.80 34.02
C HIS A 197 13.78 -6.81 35.15
N GLU A 198 12.91 -7.79 35.00
CA GLU A 198 12.77 -8.87 35.99
C GLU A 198 14.10 -9.59 36.22
N ARG A 199 14.86 -9.85 35.15
CA ARG A 199 16.22 -10.42 35.25
C ARG A 199 17.18 -9.47 35.99
N LYS A 200 17.22 -8.19 35.61
CA LYS A 200 18.08 -7.19 36.28
C LYS A 200 17.79 -7.07 37.78
N ILE A 201 16.51 -7.07 38.18
CA ILE A 201 16.09 -7.03 39.59
C ILE A 201 16.54 -8.30 40.32
N ASN A 202 16.37 -9.46 39.71
CA ASN A 202 16.81 -10.73 40.30
C ASN A 202 18.33 -10.79 40.46
N ASP A 203 19.09 -10.29 39.49
CA ASP A 203 20.56 -10.25 39.55
C ASP A 203 21.05 -9.24 40.59
N LEU A 204 20.39 -8.06 40.68
CA LEU A 204 20.64 -7.08 41.73
C LEU A 204 20.42 -7.69 43.12
N ARG A 205 19.30 -8.40 43.32
CA ARG A 205 19.00 -9.09 44.59
C ARG A 205 20.08 -10.10 44.96
N LYS A 206 20.49 -10.96 44.02
CA LYS A 206 21.56 -11.94 44.27
C LYS A 206 22.89 -11.27 44.62
N SER A 207 23.24 -10.19 43.91
CA SER A 207 24.45 -9.41 44.18
C SER A 207 24.42 -8.81 45.59
N GLN A 208 23.29 -8.21 45.99
CA GLN A 208 23.07 -7.67 47.32
C GLN A 208 23.19 -8.75 48.41
N ASP A 209 22.62 -9.94 48.20
CA ASP A 209 22.69 -11.06 49.15
C ASP A 209 24.14 -11.56 49.33
N ILE A 210 24.91 -11.65 48.23
CA ILE A 210 26.33 -12.01 48.26
C ILE A 210 27.13 -10.96 49.01
N PHE A 211 26.92 -9.68 48.68
CA PHE A 211 27.62 -8.56 49.30
C PHE A 211 27.39 -8.52 50.81
N ASN A 212 26.12 -8.60 51.25
CA ASN A 212 25.75 -8.68 52.67
C ASN A 212 26.40 -9.88 53.38
N SER A 213 26.37 -11.07 52.75
CA SER A 213 27.02 -12.26 53.30
C SER A 213 28.52 -12.07 53.50
N THR A 214 29.21 -11.44 52.55
CA THR A 214 30.64 -11.14 52.67
C THR A 214 30.94 -10.12 53.76
N GLU A 215 30.12 -9.09 53.85
CA GLU A 215 30.25 -8.02 54.84
C GLU A 215 30.04 -8.51 56.28
N LEU A 216 29.01 -9.34 56.51
CA LEU A 216 28.77 -9.98 57.81
C LEU A 216 29.89 -10.95 58.23
N LYS A 217 30.56 -11.60 57.28
CA LYS A 217 31.74 -12.45 57.55
C LYS A 217 32.93 -11.61 58.00
N VAL A 218 33.09 -10.40 57.46
CA VAL A 218 34.15 -9.47 57.89
C VAL A 218 33.89 -8.99 59.31
N VAL A 219 32.66 -8.53 59.62
CA VAL A 219 32.29 -8.11 60.98
C VAL A 219 32.44 -9.24 62.00
N SER A 220 32.18 -10.49 61.59
CA SER A 220 32.36 -11.67 62.46
C SER A 220 33.83 -11.97 62.82
N LYS A 221 34.80 -11.44 62.06
CA LYS A 221 36.24 -11.67 62.29
C LYS A 221 36.89 -10.55 63.11
N GLU A 222 36.16 -9.48 63.43
CA GLU A 222 36.69 -8.40 64.26
C GLU A 222 36.96 -8.87 65.70
N LYS A 223 38.11 -8.49 66.26
CA LYS A 223 38.47 -8.79 67.66
C LYS A 223 37.74 -7.84 68.63
N LYS A 224 36.42 -8.00 68.76
CA LYS A 224 35.55 -7.25 69.69
C LYS A 224 34.79 -8.20 70.62
N SER A 225 34.10 -7.66 71.63
CA SER A 225 33.24 -8.46 72.50
C SER A 225 32.08 -9.07 71.71
N LYS A 226 31.55 -10.20 72.17
CA LYS A 226 30.43 -10.89 71.52
C LYS A 226 29.22 -9.97 71.31
N ASP A 227 28.91 -9.14 72.30
CA ASP A 227 27.78 -8.21 72.25
C ASP A 227 28.01 -7.09 71.23
N GLU A 228 29.24 -6.58 71.15
CA GLU A 228 29.62 -5.55 70.18
C GLU A 228 29.58 -6.08 68.74
N ILE A 229 30.03 -7.32 68.51
CA ILE A 229 29.89 -7.99 67.20
C ILE A 229 28.42 -8.14 66.82
N GLN A 230 27.55 -8.51 67.77
CA GLN A 230 26.12 -8.67 67.50
C GLN A 230 25.44 -7.33 67.21
N ARG A 231 25.84 -6.25 67.89
CA ARG A 231 25.39 -4.88 67.59
C ARG A 231 25.78 -4.46 66.17
N LEU A 232 27.05 -4.66 65.79
CA LEU A 232 27.56 -4.30 64.46
C LEU A 232 26.85 -5.08 63.34
N LYS A 233 26.57 -6.38 63.53
CA LYS A 233 25.78 -7.17 62.58
C LYS A 233 24.37 -6.62 62.36
N ARG A 234 23.70 -6.15 63.42
CA ARG A 234 22.36 -5.55 63.30
C ARG A 234 22.43 -4.22 62.54
N GLU A 235 23.43 -3.40 62.84
CA GLU A 235 23.62 -2.12 62.18
C GLU A 235 23.95 -2.30 60.69
N GLN A 236 24.82 -3.25 60.36
CA GLN A 236 25.17 -3.59 58.97
C GLN A 236 23.95 -4.13 58.20
N ASN A 237 23.19 -5.06 58.78
CA ASN A 237 21.93 -5.53 58.18
C ASN A 237 20.94 -4.39 57.94
N LYS A 238 20.80 -3.45 58.89
CA LYS A 238 19.93 -2.28 58.73
C LYS A 238 20.38 -1.43 57.53
N ARG A 239 21.68 -1.12 57.43
CA ARG A 239 22.25 -0.36 56.29
C ARG A 239 22.02 -1.07 54.95
N HIS A 240 22.23 -2.39 54.89
CA HIS A 240 21.96 -3.17 53.67
C HIS A 240 20.49 -3.16 53.27
N ILE A 241 19.56 -3.29 54.22
CA ILE A 241 18.12 -3.22 53.92
C ILE A 241 17.77 -1.86 53.34
N GLU A 242 18.23 -0.76 53.97
CA GLU A 242 17.97 0.59 53.48
C GLU A 242 18.55 0.84 52.09
N GLN A 243 19.77 0.37 51.84
CA GLN A 243 20.41 0.45 50.52
C GLN A 243 19.66 -0.39 49.48
N ALA A 244 19.28 -1.63 49.82
CA ALA A 244 18.58 -2.53 48.92
C ALA A 244 17.20 -1.98 48.52
N VAL A 245 16.47 -1.37 49.45
CA VAL A 245 15.20 -0.69 49.18
C VAL A 245 15.41 0.48 48.22
N LYS A 246 16.41 1.35 48.48
CA LYS A 246 16.71 2.50 47.61
C LYS A 246 17.11 2.07 46.19
N GLU A 247 17.95 1.05 46.06
CA GLU A 247 18.39 0.56 44.74
C GLU A 247 17.25 -0.09 43.96
N ARG A 248 16.34 -0.83 44.63
CA ARG A 248 15.15 -1.38 43.99
C ARG A 248 14.17 -0.29 43.55
N GLN A 249 13.97 0.75 44.36
CA GLN A 249 13.15 1.90 43.97
C GLN A 249 13.71 2.57 42.71
N LYS A 250 15.01 2.86 42.68
CA LYS A 250 15.67 3.41 41.49
C LYS A 250 15.56 2.51 40.26
N ALA A 251 15.69 1.19 40.43
CA ALA A 251 15.55 0.24 39.34
C ALA A 251 14.12 0.23 38.76
N ASN A 252 13.10 0.35 39.61
CA ASN A 252 11.71 0.47 39.18
C ASN A 252 11.44 1.81 38.48
N GLU A 253 11.92 2.93 39.04
CA GLU A 253 11.80 4.24 38.38
C GLU A 253 12.43 4.24 36.98
N PHE A 254 13.58 3.58 36.82
CA PHE A 254 14.21 3.43 35.52
C PHE A 254 13.39 2.55 34.57
N HIS A 255 12.79 1.47 35.07
CA HIS A 255 11.88 0.63 34.30
C HIS A 255 10.66 1.40 33.81
N ASP A 256 10.00 2.15 34.68
CA ASP A 256 8.82 2.93 34.35
C ASP A 256 9.16 3.99 33.29
N LYS A 257 10.34 4.61 33.40
CA LYS A 257 10.84 5.57 32.41
C LYS A 257 11.11 4.91 31.04
N GLU A 258 11.79 3.77 31.00
CA GLU A 258 12.05 3.05 29.74
C GLU A 258 10.75 2.55 29.09
N MET A 259 9.81 2.05 29.90
CA MET A 259 8.50 1.62 29.41
C MET A 259 7.71 2.80 28.83
N LYS A 260 7.71 3.95 29.52
CA LYS A 260 7.06 5.17 29.04
C LYS A 260 7.66 5.63 27.72
N GLN A 261 8.98 5.67 27.61
CA GLN A 261 9.67 6.04 26.35
C GLN A 261 9.33 5.07 25.21
N LEU A 262 9.25 3.77 25.51
CA LEU A 262 8.83 2.77 24.52
C LEU A 262 7.40 3.03 24.04
N MET A 263 6.47 3.30 24.96
CA MET A 263 5.07 3.63 24.61
C MET A 263 4.98 4.92 23.78
N GLU A 264 5.65 5.99 24.20
CA GLU A 264 5.70 7.26 23.46
C GLU A 264 6.27 7.06 22.03
N SER A 265 7.25 6.17 21.87
CA SER A 265 7.78 5.82 20.54
C SER A 265 6.77 5.08 19.67
N HIS A 266 5.94 4.21 20.24
CA HIS A 266 4.89 3.50 19.50
C HIS A 266 3.75 4.44 19.12
N ASP A 267 3.37 5.35 20.00
CA ASP A 267 2.31 6.32 19.73
C ASP A 267 2.71 7.25 18.57
N LYS A 268 3.97 7.70 18.52
CA LYS A 268 4.51 8.44 17.36
C LYS A 268 4.49 7.66 16.06
N LEU A 269 4.76 6.34 16.10
CA LEU A 269 4.68 5.50 14.90
C LEU A 269 3.24 5.40 14.39
N VAL A 270 2.25 5.37 15.29
CA VAL A 270 0.83 5.37 14.91
C VAL A 270 0.44 6.69 14.26
N GLU A 271 0.86 7.82 14.83
CA GLU A 271 0.66 9.14 14.21
C GLU A 271 1.26 9.21 12.80
N GLN A 272 2.50 8.74 12.64
CA GLN A 272 3.15 8.66 11.33
C GLN A 272 2.39 7.78 10.34
N LEU A 273 1.81 6.67 10.79
CA LEU A 273 1.03 5.79 9.94
C LEU A 273 -0.23 6.48 9.41
N GLU A 274 -0.95 7.22 10.26
CA GLU A 274 -2.12 8.00 9.83
C GLU A 274 -1.73 9.14 8.89
N ASP A 275 -0.61 9.83 9.15
CA ASP A 275 -0.11 10.88 8.25
C ASP A 275 0.23 10.33 6.86
N VAL A 276 0.88 9.16 6.79
CA VAL A 276 1.20 8.50 5.51
C VAL A 276 -0.08 8.09 4.81
N LYS A 277 -1.05 7.52 5.53
CA LYS A 277 -2.36 7.16 4.96
C LYS A 277 -3.06 8.36 4.34
N GLN A 278 -3.13 9.47 5.07
CA GLN A 278 -3.78 10.69 4.61
C GLN A 278 -3.09 11.23 3.36
N LYS A 279 -1.76 11.27 3.35
CA LYS A 279 -0.97 11.68 2.17
C LYS A 279 -1.21 10.77 0.97
N SER A 280 -1.23 9.44 1.15
CA SER A 280 -1.50 8.51 0.05
C SER A 280 -2.87 8.72 -0.57
N VAL A 281 -3.90 9.00 0.24
CA VAL A 281 -5.24 9.33 -0.26
C VAL A 281 -5.24 10.67 -1.00
N GLU A 282 -4.57 11.69 -0.48
CA GLU A 282 -4.47 13.00 -1.12
C GLU A 282 -3.69 12.94 -2.45
N GLU A 283 -2.58 12.21 -2.49
CA GLU A 283 -1.79 11.99 -3.71
C GLU A 283 -2.62 11.25 -4.77
N LEU A 284 -3.37 10.22 -4.39
CA LEU A 284 -4.26 9.49 -5.30
C LEU A 284 -5.33 10.41 -5.92
N VAL A 285 -5.93 11.27 -5.11
CA VAL A 285 -6.92 12.27 -5.57
C VAL A 285 -6.27 13.27 -6.53
N GLN A 286 -5.10 13.80 -6.18
CA GLN A 286 -4.37 14.75 -7.04
C GLN A 286 -3.98 14.13 -8.39
N LEU A 287 -3.54 12.86 -8.39
CA LEU A 287 -3.22 12.12 -9.61
C LEU A 287 -4.46 11.93 -10.48
N PHE A 288 -5.59 11.55 -9.90
CA PHE A 288 -6.87 11.44 -10.61
C PHE A 288 -7.28 12.77 -11.24
N GLU A 289 -7.29 13.87 -10.47
CA GLU A 289 -7.65 15.20 -10.99
C GLU A 289 -6.69 15.70 -12.07
N LYS A 290 -5.40 15.39 -11.94
CA LYS A 290 -4.38 15.72 -12.96
C LYS A 290 -4.67 14.95 -14.25
N ARG A 291 -4.95 13.65 -14.18
CA ARG A 291 -5.29 12.81 -15.34
C ARG A 291 -6.57 13.29 -16.03
N CYS A 292 -7.65 13.57 -15.28
CA CYS A 292 -8.89 14.12 -15.84
C CYS A 292 -8.67 15.47 -16.55
N ARG A 293 -7.91 16.39 -15.94
CA ARG A 293 -7.56 17.67 -16.59
C ARG A 293 -6.75 17.47 -17.86
N HIS A 294 -5.81 16.52 -17.84
CA HIS A 294 -4.97 16.23 -18.99
C HIS A 294 -5.80 15.72 -20.18
N ILE A 295 -6.74 14.82 -19.97
CA ILE A 295 -7.61 14.27 -21.03
C ILE A 295 -8.50 15.34 -21.66
N ARG A 296 -9.04 16.27 -20.85
CA ARG A 296 -9.90 17.34 -21.37
C ARG A 296 -9.13 18.34 -22.24
N ASN A 297 -7.90 18.67 -21.82
CA ASN A 297 -7.13 19.78 -22.37
C ASN A 297 -6.07 19.36 -23.39
N GLY A 298 -5.72 18.09 -23.46
CA GLY A 298 -4.72 17.60 -24.39
C GLY A 298 -5.30 17.16 -25.72
N ASP A 299 -4.41 17.05 -26.70
CA ASP A 299 -4.72 16.47 -28.00
C ASP A 299 -4.87 14.96 -27.83
N LEU A 300 -6.08 14.42 -28.08
CA LEU A 300 -6.39 13.01 -27.81
C LEU A 300 -5.49 12.04 -28.60
N GLU A 301 -5.04 12.44 -29.79
CA GLU A 301 -4.10 11.66 -30.62
C GLU A 301 -2.70 11.53 -29.98
N ILE A 302 -2.25 12.56 -29.25
CA ILE A 302 -0.97 12.54 -28.52
C ILE A 302 -1.13 11.81 -27.18
N LEU A 303 -2.28 11.98 -26.52
CA LEU A 303 -2.59 11.40 -25.22
C LEU A 303 -2.66 9.86 -25.24
N TYR A 304 -3.27 9.28 -26.28
CA TYR A 304 -3.34 7.83 -26.44
C TYR A 304 -1.94 7.22 -26.59
N ALA A 305 -1.03 7.89 -27.29
CA ALA A 305 0.35 7.43 -27.44
C ALA A 305 1.17 7.51 -26.14
N THR A 306 0.94 8.51 -25.28
CA THR A 306 1.68 8.64 -24.00
C THR A 306 1.12 7.77 -22.87
N LEU A 307 -0.19 7.53 -22.81
CA LEU A 307 -0.81 6.69 -21.78
C LEU A 307 -0.32 5.22 -21.83
N TYR A 308 0.02 4.72 -23.02
CA TYR A 308 0.57 3.37 -23.22
C TYR A 308 2.11 3.33 -23.38
N ALA A 309 2.77 4.48 -23.57
CA ALA A 309 4.23 4.54 -23.62
C ALA A 309 4.86 4.55 -22.21
N GLU A 310 4.19 5.12 -21.21
CA GLU A 310 4.67 5.14 -19.82
C GLU A 310 4.70 3.72 -19.19
N GLU A 311 3.81 2.80 -19.59
CA GLU A 311 3.84 1.39 -19.17
C GLU A 311 5.10 0.63 -19.64
N LEU A 312 5.74 1.10 -20.72
CA LEU A 312 6.91 0.46 -21.33
C LEU A 312 8.24 0.96 -20.75
N GLU A 313 8.24 2.10 -20.05
CA GLU A 313 9.38 2.60 -19.29
C GLU A 313 9.35 2.17 -17.82
N GLU A 314 8.17 2.06 -17.19
CA GLU A 314 8.05 1.54 -15.82
C GLU A 314 8.31 0.04 -15.71
N SER A 315 8.17 -0.75 -16.79
CA SER A 315 8.55 -2.18 -16.82
C SER A 315 10.05 -2.45 -17.08
N LYS A 316 10.85 -1.39 -17.28
CA LYS A 316 12.30 -1.46 -17.53
C LYS A 316 13.17 -0.97 -16.35
N LEU A 317 12.55 -0.51 -15.26
CA LEU A 317 13.17 -0.19 -13.98
C LEU A 317 12.82 -1.27 -12.95
#